data_AF-A0A4Y8HYC4-F1
#
_entry.id   AF-A0A4Y8HYC4-F1
#
_cell.length_a   1.000
_cell.length_b   1.000
_cell.length_c   1.000
_cell.angle_alpha   90.00
_cell.angle_beta   90.00
_cell.angle_gamma   90.00
#
_symmetry.space_group_name_H-M   'P 1'
#
loop_
_entity.id
_entity.type
_entity.pdbx_description
1 polymer ?
#
loop_
_entity_poly.entity_id
_entity_poly.type
_entity_poly.pdbx_seq_one_letter_code
_entity_poly.pdbx_strand_id
1 'polypeptide(L)'
;MKQFVELKFDEGMYKLGIYCYALPAGQVDEMLPMLEGKGFVPTKVDADSLAGEIVKEQYRDIVKVREELSEQDFSWSENAKRIKLPVE
;
A
#
# COMPACT_ATOMS: atom_id res chain seq x y z
N MET A 1 -11.71 10.01 -4.42
CA MET A 1 -10.41 9.48 -3.97
C MET A 1 -10.50 7.97 -4.00
N LYS A 2 -9.63 7.29 -4.74
CA LYS A 2 -9.61 5.83 -4.72
C LYS A 2 -8.19 5.40 -4.38
N GLN A 3 -8.03 5.00 -3.13
CA GLN A 3 -6.81 4.36 -2.65
C GLN A 3 -7.00 2.86 -2.90
N PHE A 4 -5.97 2.22 -3.42
CA PHE A 4 -5.94 0.79 -3.60
C PHE A 4 -4.68 0.28 -2.98
N VAL A 5 -4.82 -0.81 -2.26
CA VAL A 5 -3.68 -1.48 -1.68
C VAL A 5 -3.72 -2.93 -2.14
N GLU A 6 -2.62 -3.38 -2.72
CA GLU A 6 -2.41 -4.71 -3.28
C GLU A 6 -1.38 -5.44 -2.42
N LEU A 7 -1.76 -6.56 -1.83
CA LEU A 7 -0.81 -7.46 -1.19
C LEU A 7 -0.28 -8.44 -2.26
N LYS A 8 0.98 -8.85 -2.14
CA LYS A 8 1.67 -9.83 -2.98
C LYS A 8 2.58 -10.68 -2.09
N PHE A 9 2.79 -11.93 -2.47
CA PHE A 9 3.81 -12.79 -1.86
C PHE A 9 4.71 -13.31 -2.96
N ASP A 10 6.01 -13.05 -2.84
CA ASP A 10 6.99 -13.27 -3.89
C ASP A 10 8.34 -13.58 -3.25
N GLU A 11 8.99 -14.67 -3.68
CA GLU A 11 10.31 -15.10 -3.21
C GLU A 11 10.49 -15.20 -1.67
N GLY A 12 9.42 -15.55 -0.93
CA GLY A 12 9.48 -15.63 0.53
C GLY A 12 9.25 -14.31 1.27
N MET A 13 8.96 -13.23 0.53
CA MET A 13 8.63 -11.92 1.11
C MET A 13 7.20 -11.49 0.80
N TYR A 14 6.59 -10.79 1.74
CA TYR A 14 5.30 -10.15 1.60
C TYR A 14 5.50 -8.71 1.12
N LYS A 15 4.83 -8.34 0.04
CA LYS A 15 4.88 -7.01 -0.58
C LYS A 15 3.50 -6.38 -0.49
N LEU A 16 3.41 -5.15 -0.04
CA LEU A 16 2.17 -4.39 0.00
C LEU A 16 2.36 -3.13 -0.84
N GLY A 17 1.72 -3.10 -2.01
CA GLY A 17 1.70 -1.95 -2.91
C GLY A 17 0.51 -1.06 -2.62
N ILE A 18 0.71 0.26 -2.66
CA ILE A 18 -0.33 1.27 -2.60
C ILE A 18 -0.41 1.99 -3.95
N TYR A 19 -1.62 2.33 -4.36
CA TYR A 19 -1.91 3.07 -5.57
C TYR A 19 -3.04 4.06 -5.28
N CYS A 20 -2.70 5.33 -5.30
CA CYS A 20 -3.60 6.43 -5.05
C CYS A 20 -3.70 7.28 -6.33
N TYR A 21 -4.91 7.59 -6.77
CA TYR A 21 -5.13 8.42 -7.95
C TYR A 21 -6.30 9.38 -7.77
N ALA A 22 -6.31 10.42 -8.60
CA ALA A 22 -7.23 11.55 -8.47
C ALA A 22 -7.17 12.16 -7.07
N LEU A 23 -5.95 12.33 -6.57
CA LEU A 23 -5.67 13.03 -5.33
C LEU A 23 -5.83 14.53 -5.55
N PRO A 24 -6.58 15.26 -4.69
CA PRO A 24 -6.55 16.72 -4.67
C PRO A 24 -5.13 17.30 -4.58
N ALA A 25 -4.98 18.51 -5.12
CA ALA A 25 -3.70 19.22 -5.09
C ALA A 25 -3.17 19.37 -3.67
N GLY A 26 -1.90 19.03 -3.46
CA GLY A 26 -1.22 19.07 -2.15
C GLY A 26 -1.39 17.79 -1.32
N GLN A 27 -2.31 16.90 -1.66
CA GLN A 27 -2.49 15.66 -0.89
C GLN A 27 -1.35 14.65 -1.11
N VAL A 28 -0.72 14.67 -2.29
CA VAL A 28 0.47 13.86 -2.57
C VAL A 28 1.60 14.25 -1.62
N ASP A 29 1.84 15.55 -1.42
CA ASP A 29 2.85 16.07 -0.50
C ASP A 29 2.57 15.72 0.97
N GLU A 30 1.30 15.56 1.36
CA GLU A 30 0.92 15.10 2.70
C GLU A 30 1.09 13.59 2.88
N MET A 31 0.71 12.81 1.86
CA MET A 31 0.73 11.34 1.93
C MET A 31 2.13 10.76 1.78
N LEU A 32 2.97 11.35 0.94
CA LEU A 32 4.33 10.88 0.66
C LEU A 32 5.17 10.68 1.94
N PRO A 33 5.36 11.69 2.83
CA PRO A 33 6.15 11.54 4.04
C PRO A 33 5.51 10.57 5.05
N MET A 34 4.18 10.48 5.10
CA MET A 34 3.47 9.50 5.94
C MET A 34 3.80 8.06 5.50
N LEU A 35 3.84 7.82 4.21
CA LEU A 35 4.12 6.52 3.62
C LEU A 35 5.59 6.14 3.75
N GLU A 36 6.50 7.08 3.45
CA GLU A 36 7.94 6.89 3.67
C GLU A 36 8.25 6.62 5.15
N GLY A 37 7.60 7.33 6.08
CA GLY A 37 7.72 7.09 7.52
C GLY A 37 7.26 5.70 7.98
N LYS A 38 6.37 5.05 7.21
CA LYS A 38 5.95 3.65 7.44
C LYS A 38 6.86 2.63 6.74
N GLY A 39 7.84 3.08 5.96
CA GLY A 39 8.76 2.25 5.20
C GLY A 39 8.27 1.87 3.81
N PHE A 40 7.28 2.59 3.26
CA PHE A 40 6.95 2.47 1.84
C PHE A 40 8.03 3.15 1.00
N VAL A 41 8.40 2.49 -0.08
CA VAL A 41 9.26 3.02 -1.13
C VAL A 41 8.36 3.53 -2.25
N PRO A 42 8.34 4.85 -2.54
CA PRO A 42 7.55 5.37 -3.65
C PRO A 42 8.11 4.85 -4.98
N THR A 43 7.23 4.28 -5.80
CA THR A 43 7.56 3.79 -7.14
C THR A 43 7.09 4.76 -8.23
N LYS A 44 6.08 5.59 -7.93
CA LYS A 44 5.56 6.63 -8.81
C LYS A 44 4.99 7.78 -8.01
N VAL A 45 5.39 9.01 -8.33
CA VAL A 45 4.89 10.23 -7.68
C VAL A 45 4.57 11.24 -8.77
N ASP A 46 3.31 11.65 -8.88
CA ASP A 46 2.81 12.69 -9.78
C ASP A 46 1.99 13.71 -8.98
N ALA A 47 1.58 14.81 -9.62
CA ALA A 47 0.84 15.88 -8.94
C ALA A 47 -0.50 15.45 -8.32
N ASP A 48 -1.14 14.40 -8.87
CA ASP A 48 -2.46 13.89 -8.47
C ASP A 48 -2.47 12.37 -8.24
N SER A 49 -1.31 11.72 -8.26
CA SER A 49 -1.20 10.28 -8.09
C SER A 49 0.07 9.86 -7.36
N LEU A 50 -0.04 8.79 -6.59
CA LEU A 50 1.05 8.25 -5.77
C LEU A 50 0.96 6.73 -5.77
N ALA A 51 2.08 6.08 -6.09
CA ALA A 51 2.25 4.65 -5.91
C ALA A 51 3.53 4.36 -5.14
N GLY A 52 3.50 3.29 -4.35
CA GLY A 52 4.63 2.86 -3.56
C GLY A 52 4.43 1.44 -3.07
N GLU A 53 5.49 0.84 -2.56
CA GLU A 53 5.45 -0.51 -2.03
C GLU A 53 6.27 -0.66 -0.76
N ILE A 54 5.81 -1.52 0.14
CA ILE A 54 6.58 -1.94 1.31
C ILE A 54 6.78 -3.45 1.24
N VAL A 55 7.99 -3.90 1.59
CA VAL A 55 8.37 -5.31 1.61
C VAL A 55 8.68 -5.72 3.05
N LYS A 56 8.12 -6.85 3.50
CA LYS A 56 8.33 -7.43 4.82
C LYS A 56 8.55 -8.93 4.71
N GLU A 57 9.44 -9.46 5.55
CA GLU A 57 9.71 -10.89 5.63
C GLU A 57 8.57 -11.66 6.32
N GLN A 58 7.89 -11.04 7.30
CA GLN A 58 6.82 -11.67 8.05
C GLN A 58 5.44 -11.19 7.62
N TYR A 59 4.51 -12.15 7.46
CA TYR A 59 3.10 -11.86 7.18
C TYR A 59 2.47 -10.97 8.26
N ARG A 60 2.83 -11.18 9.52
CA ARG A 60 2.26 -10.40 10.63
C ARG A 60 2.57 -8.91 10.50
N ASP A 61 3.77 -8.57 10.04
CA ASP A 61 4.19 -7.18 9.85
C ASP A 61 3.42 -6.52 8.70
N ILE A 62 3.22 -7.24 7.60
CA ILE A 62 2.45 -6.73 6.45
C ILE A 62 0.97 -6.51 6.83
N VAL A 63 0.40 -7.42 7.62
CA VAL A 63 -0.98 -7.30 8.13
C VAL A 63 -1.11 -6.09 9.05
N LYS A 64 -0.15 -5.88 9.95
CA LYS A 64 -0.19 -4.72 10.85
C LYS A 64 -0.16 -3.40 10.09
N VAL A 65 0.71 -3.26 9.09
CA VAL A 65 0.75 -2.07 8.22
C VAL A 65 -0.59 -1.88 7.50
N ARG A 66 -1.20 -2.98 7.06
CA ARG A 66 -2.53 -2.97 6.44
C ARG A 66 -3.63 -2.51 7.40
N GLU A 67 -3.62 -2.95 8.65
CA GLU A 67 -4.59 -2.50 9.66
C GLU A 67 -4.42 -1.00 9.93
N GLU A 68 -3.19 -0.53 10.13
CA GLU A 68 -2.89 0.89 10.36
C GLU A 68 -3.30 1.80 9.18
N LEU A 69 -3.21 1.31 7.93
CA LEU A 69 -3.70 2.05 6.76
C LEU A 69 -5.23 2.07 6.70
N SER A 70 -5.88 0.96 7.08
CA SER A 70 -7.35 0.88 7.12
C SER A 70 -7.95 1.84 8.15
N GLU A 71 -7.27 2.08 9.28
CA GLU A 71 -7.66 3.10 10.27
C GLU A 71 -7.52 4.54 9.73
N GLN A 72 -6.77 4.74 8.63
CA GLN A 72 -6.51 6.03 8.00
C GLN A 72 -7.33 6.23 6.72
N ASP A 73 -8.52 5.65 6.68
CA ASP A 73 -9.47 5.72 5.55
C ASP A 73 -8.95 5.11 4.23
N PHE A 74 -7.84 4.36 4.24
CA PHE A 74 -7.39 3.66 3.04
C PHE A 74 -8.40 2.56 2.67
N SER A 75 -9.01 2.74 1.50
CA SER A 75 -9.90 1.76 0.90
C SER A 75 -9.08 0.68 0.17
N TRP A 76 -9.64 -0.53 0.10
CA TRP A 76 -8.97 -1.69 -0.48
C TRP A 76 -9.66 -2.12 -1.76
N SER A 77 -8.88 -2.48 -2.79
CA SER A 77 -9.46 -3.13 -3.96
C SER A 77 -9.86 -4.55 -3.56
N GLU A 78 -11.15 -4.85 -3.44
CA GLU A 78 -11.61 -6.25 -3.42
C GLU A 78 -11.23 -7.00 -4.72
N ASN A 79 -10.91 -6.26 -5.79
CA ASN A 79 -10.46 -6.76 -7.09
C ASN A 79 -8.94 -6.84 -7.26
N ALA A 80 -8.13 -6.45 -6.27
CA ALA A 80 -6.70 -6.73 -6.28
C ALA A 80 -6.55 -8.24 -6.06
N LYS A 81 -6.58 -8.97 -7.18
CA LYS A 81 -6.55 -10.43 -7.34
C LYS A 81 -6.32 -11.15 -6.02
N ARG A 82 -7.39 -11.75 -5.48
CA ARG A 82 -7.38 -12.84 -4.50
C ARG A 82 -6.05 -13.58 -4.58
N ILE A 83 -5.13 -13.21 -3.69
CA ILE A 83 -3.86 -13.90 -3.58
C ILE A 83 -4.24 -15.26 -3.03
N LYS A 84 -3.88 -16.32 -3.75
CA LYS A 84 -3.82 -17.64 -3.15
C LYS A 84 -2.73 -17.55 -2.09
N LEU A 85 -3.12 -17.22 -0.86
CA LEU A 85 -2.28 -17.50 0.30
C LEU A 85 -1.97 -19.02 0.22
N PRO A 86 -0.71 -19.44 0.38
CA PRO A 86 -0.46 -20.85 0.64
C PRO A 86 -1.25 -21.20 1.91
N VAL A 87 -2.23 -22.07 1.74
CA VAL A 87 -2.96 -22.67 2.86
C VAL A 87 -1.92 -23.55 3.56
N GLU A 88 -1.59 -23.22 4.81
CA GLU A 88 -0.84 -24.11 5.70
C GLU A 88 -1.56 -25.47 5.86
#